data_AF-C1EF16-F1
#
_entry.id   AF-C1EF16-F1
#
_cell.length_a   1.000
_cell.length_b   1.000
_cell.length_c   1.000
_cell.angle_alpha   90.00
_cell.angle_beta   90.00
_cell.angle_gamma   90.00
#
_symmetry.space_group_name_H-M   'P 1'
#
loop_
_entity.id
_entity.type
_entity.pdbx_description
1 polymer ?
#
loop_
_entity_poly.entity_id
_entity_poly.type
_entity_poly.pdbx_seq_one_letter_code
_entity_poly.pdbx_strand_id
1 'polypeptide(L)'
;MRSSLGSLGRALRGAFSRAASSSTASSSSSTSVASAAPPASSYRFHPEHFPEVPPVPLALGLAGAIPFVALAAPVSASIGLEGVFPEAYRAAAQAGYGAAILSFLGGTQWGFAASGYGAAHVAAGSGKVAADAAFAIANLANLAGPGRYVYGVAPSLYAWAALALPVPAQLVALAGGLGAVLAGDAHLASKGLMPRWLMPLRFVLTGTAVISLLSSVPAAYERQKAEDWEKTMVSKLKSRAPKTDEALRRSTKDLAQTTGSLRDARNAAEAAAKRVAELEAAAGAREAELAMTRGAKEAEAEVARARVEAVTAEAAAARAELQTATMKLVNAEAEAVSLRKRLLEAEATLRGKGIMEEVERRIGKDE
;
A
#
# COMPACT_ATOMS: atom_id res chain seq x y z
N MET A 1 -40.81 -10.56 -37.63
CA MET A 1 -40.22 -11.56 -36.70
C MET A 1 -41.23 -12.62 -36.21
N ARG A 2 -42.11 -13.17 -37.08
CA ARG A 2 -43.06 -14.26 -36.71
C ARG A 2 -43.24 -15.36 -37.77
N SER A 3 -42.51 -15.34 -38.89
CA SER A 3 -42.64 -16.34 -39.96
C SER A 3 -41.51 -17.39 -40.02
N SER A 4 -40.45 -17.27 -39.22
CA SER A 4 -39.28 -18.16 -39.29
C SER A 4 -39.36 -19.41 -38.39
N LEU A 5 -40.29 -19.45 -37.42
CA LEU A 5 -40.44 -20.59 -36.49
C LEU A 5 -41.31 -21.74 -37.03
N GLY A 6 -42.13 -21.50 -38.06
CA GLY A 6 -42.99 -22.53 -38.65
C GLY A 6 -42.31 -23.46 -39.66
N SER A 7 -41.12 -23.08 -40.16
CA SER A 7 -40.37 -23.86 -41.16
C SER A 7 -39.55 -24.98 -40.53
N LEU A 8 -38.88 -24.70 -39.40
CA LEU A 8 -38.08 -25.68 -38.66
C LEU A 8 -38.92 -26.83 -38.08
N GLY A 9 -40.16 -26.56 -37.65
CA GLY A 9 -41.07 -27.57 -37.12
C GLY A 9 -41.68 -28.52 -38.17
N ARG A 10 -41.56 -28.21 -39.46
CA ARG A 10 -41.98 -29.09 -40.58
C ARG A 10 -40.81 -29.91 -41.13
N ALA A 11 -39.61 -29.35 -41.18
CA ALA A 11 -38.40 -30.07 -41.57
C ALA A 11 -38.07 -31.22 -40.60
N LEU A 12 -38.24 -31.01 -39.30
CA LEU A 12 -37.97 -32.04 -38.27
C LEU A 12 -39.02 -33.17 -38.25
N ARG A 13 -40.27 -32.91 -38.65
CA ARG A 13 -41.31 -33.94 -38.76
C ARG A 13 -41.13 -34.83 -39.99
N GLY A 14 -40.68 -34.25 -41.12
CA GLY A 14 -40.40 -34.99 -42.35
C GLY A 14 -39.22 -35.97 -42.25
N ALA A 15 -38.20 -35.61 -41.46
CA ALA A 15 -37.02 -36.45 -41.23
C ALA A 15 -37.33 -37.70 -40.39
N PHE A 16 -38.21 -37.59 -39.40
CA PHE A 16 -38.63 -38.73 -38.56
C PHE A 16 -39.59 -39.69 -39.28
N SER A 17 -40.44 -39.20 -40.19
CA SER A 17 -41.34 -40.05 -40.97
C SER A 17 -40.64 -40.87 -42.07
N ARG A 18 -39.48 -40.40 -42.58
CA ARG A 18 -38.71 -41.08 -43.63
C ARG A 18 -37.81 -42.21 -43.10
N ALA A 19 -37.54 -42.24 -41.80
CA ALA A 19 -36.81 -43.32 -41.14
C ALA A 19 -37.72 -44.50 -40.75
N ALA A 20 -39.05 -44.34 -40.83
CA ALA A 20 -40.03 -45.34 -40.39
C ALA A 20 -40.67 -46.15 -41.54
N SER A 21 -40.23 -45.97 -42.79
CA SER A 21 -40.89 -46.57 -43.97
C SER A 21 -39.93 -47.14 -45.03
N SER A 22 -38.78 -47.67 -44.62
CA SER A 22 -37.92 -48.52 -45.47
C SER A 22 -37.80 -49.93 -44.90
N SER A 23 -38.92 -50.63 -44.83
CA SER A 23 -38.99 -52.08 -44.63
C SER A 23 -39.64 -52.71 -45.87
N THR A 24 -38.87 -52.76 -46.95
CA THR A 24 -39.15 -53.65 -48.09
C THR A 24 -38.07 -54.70 -48.15
N ALA A 25 -38.54 -55.94 -48.09
CA ALA A 25 -37.76 -57.17 -48.05
C ALA A 25 -36.76 -57.27 -49.21
N SER A 26 -35.55 -57.67 -48.87
CA SER A 26 -34.62 -58.32 -49.81
C SER A 26 -34.11 -59.59 -49.14
N SER A 27 -34.71 -60.69 -49.54
CA SER A 27 -34.27 -62.06 -49.30
C SER A 27 -32.99 -62.34 -50.07
N SER A 28 -31.89 -62.71 -49.39
CA SER A 28 -30.88 -63.63 -49.94
C SER A 28 -29.81 -64.00 -48.92
N SER A 29 -29.60 -65.32 -48.81
CA SER A 29 -28.39 -66.03 -48.38
C SER A 29 -27.88 -65.81 -46.96
N SER A 30 -28.41 -66.64 -46.06
CA SER A 30 -27.83 -67.01 -44.77
C SER A 30 -26.52 -67.80 -44.97
N THR A 31 -25.38 -67.13 -44.89
CA THR A 31 -24.14 -67.78 -44.47
C THR A 31 -24.02 -67.53 -42.97
N SER A 32 -24.47 -68.50 -42.17
CA SER A 32 -24.35 -68.46 -40.73
C SER A 32 -22.87 -68.54 -40.35
N VAL A 33 -22.22 -67.39 -40.19
CA VAL A 33 -21.00 -67.33 -39.40
C VAL A 33 -21.46 -67.49 -37.96
N ALA A 34 -21.49 -68.74 -37.50
CA ALA A 34 -21.64 -69.07 -36.10
C ALA A 34 -20.55 -68.31 -35.33
N SER A 35 -20.92 -67.21 -34.68
CA SER A 35 -20.06 -66.52 -33.72
C SER A 35 -19.91 -67.44 -32.52
N ALA A 36 -18.90 -68.32 -32.59
CA ALA A 36 -18.52 -69.18 -31.49
C ALA A 36 -18.22 -68.27 -30.28
N ALA A 37 -18.90 -68.54 -29.16
CA ALA A 37 -18.62 -67.88 -27.90
C ALA A 37 -17.14 -68.08 -27.56
N PRO A 38 -16.36 -67.00 -27.31
CA PRO A 38 -14.95 -67.15 -26.97
C PRO A 38 -14.77 -67.84 -25.61
N PRO A 39 -13.68 -68.60 -25.42
CA PRO A 39 -13.42 -69.30 -24.16
C PRO A 39 -13.27 -68.32 -22.99
N ALA A 40 -13.75 -68.72 -21.82
CA ALA A 40 -13.89 -67.93 -20.59
C ALA A 40 -12.57 -67.44 -19.94
N SER A 41 -11.44 -67.45 -20.65
CA SER A 41 -10.12 -67.15 -20.10
C SER A 41 -9.47 -65.95 -20.79
N SER A 42 -10.00 -64.75 -20.56
CA SER A 42 -9.25 -63.52 -20.27
C SER A 42 -10.16 -62.32 -20.52
N TYR A 43 -10.82 -61.84 -19.47
CA TYR A 43 -11.42 -60.51 -19.48
C TYR A 43 -10.45 -59.49 -18.86
N ARG A 44 -9.19 -59.57 -19.30
CA ARG A 44 -8.13 -58.60 -19.01
C ARG A 44 -8.11 -57.56 -20.13
N PHE A 45 -7.42 -56.44 -19.94
CA PHE A 45 -7.22 -55.43 -20.98
C PHE A 45 -6.68 -56.10 -22.25
N HIS A 46 -7.46 -56.00 -23.31
CA HIS A 46 -7.23 -56.64 -24.60
C HIS A 46 -7.22 -55.55 -25.67
N PRO A 47 -6.04 -54.95 -25.95
CA PRO A 47 -5.91 -53.86 -26.90
C PRO A 47 -6.33 -54.25 -28.34
N GLU A 48 -6.36 -55.54 -28.64
CA GLU A 48 -6.78 -56.12 -29.92
C GLU A 48 -8.23 -55.79 -30.32
N HIS A 49 -9.09 -55.41 -29.37
CA HIS A 49 -10.48 -55.02 -29.66
C HIS A 49 -10.65 -53.51 -29.93
N PHE A 50 -9.58 -52.71 -29.86
CA PHE A 50 -9.65 -51.29 -30.18
C PHE A 50 -10.07 -50.99 -31.64
N PRO A 51 -9.64 -51.77 -32.67
CA PRO A 51 -10.12 -51.60 -34.04
C PRO A 51 -11.61 -51.86 -34.23
N GLU A 52 -12.27 -52.54 -33.28
CA GLU A 52 -13.72 -52.82 -33.33
C GLU A 52 -14.57 -51.63 -32.85
N VAL A 53 -13.95 -50.54 -32.36
CA VAL A 53 -14.68 -49.38 -31.84
C VAL A 53 -15.46 -48.72 -32.98
N PRO A 54 -16.79 -48.54 -32.83
CA PRO A 54 -17.57 -47.87 -33.87
C PRO A 54 -17.12 -46.40 -34.06
N PRO A 55 -17.05 -45.88 -35.30
CA PRO A 55 -16.45 -44.57 -35.60
C PRO A 55 -17.09 -43.40 -34.85
N VAL A 56 -18.41 -43.41 -34.69
CA VAL A 56 -19.14 -42.32 -34.03
C VAL A 56 -18.81 -42.23 -32.53
N PRO A 57 -18.92 -43.31 -31.72
CA PRO A 57 -18.41 -43.35 -30.36
C PRO A 57 -16.94 -42.95 -30.22
N LEU A 58 -16.07 -43.37 -31.15
CA LEU A 58 -14.66 -42.98 -31.13
C LEU A 58 -14.50 -41.47 -31.29
N ALA A 59 -15.12 -40.89 -32.33
CA ALA A 59 -15.05 -39.47 -32.61
C ALA A 59 -15.61 -38.62 -31.47
N LEU A 60 -16.77 -39.02 -30.91
CA LEU A 60 -17.38 -38.34 -29.77
C LEU A 60 -16.55 -38.49 -28.49
N GLY A 61 -15.94 -39.66 -28.27
CA GLY A 61 -15.04 -39.88 -27.14
C GLY A 61 -13.80 -38.99 -27.20
N LEU A 62 -13.17 -38.91 -28.37
CA LEU A 62 -12.01 -38.03 -28.60
C LEU A 62 -12.40 -36.55 -28.51
N ALA A 63 -13.54 -36.15 -29.07
CA ALA A 63 -14.06 -34.79 -28.91
C ALA A 63 -14.34 -34.46 -27.44
N GLY A 64 -14.87 -35.41 -26.68
CA GLY A 64 -15.07 -35.30 -25.24
C GLY A 64 -13.78 -35.21 -24.43
N ALA A 65 -12.62 -35.63 -24.96
CA ALA A 65 -11.33 -35.46 -24.30
C ALA A 65 -10.74 -34.04 -24.48
N ILE A 66 -11.23 -33.26 -25.45
CA ILE A 66 -10.71 -31.93 -25.76
C ILE A 66 -10.72 -31.01 -24.53
N PRO A 67 -11.82 -30.87 -23.76
CA PRO A 67 -11.81 -29.95 -22.62
C PRO A 67 -10.84 -30.39 -21.50
N PHE A 68 -10.61 -31.69 -21.32
CA PHE A 68 -9.62 -32.20 -20.37
C PHE A 68 -8.20 -31.78 -20.77
N VAL A 69 -7.84 -32.00 -22.03
CA VAL A 69 -6.50 -31.69 -22.54
C VAL A 69 -6.28 -30.19 -22.64
N ALA A 70 -7.25 -29.44 -23.16
CA ALA A 70 -7.13 -27.99 -23.36
C ALA A 70 -7.06 -27.21 -22.03
N LEU A 71 -7.78 -27.67 -20.99
CA LEU A 71 -7.76 -27.02 -19.67
C LEU A 71 -6.64 -27.54 -18.75
N ALA A 72 -5.94 -28.62 -19.12
CA ALA A 72 -4.78 -29.08 -18.37
C ALA A 72 -3.75 -27.95 -18.24
N ALA A 73 -3.26 -27.70 -17.02
CA ALA A 73 -2.34 -26.60 -16.74
C ALA A 73 -1.17 -26.48 -17.74
N PRO A 74 -0.38 -27.54 -18.03
CA PRO A 74 0.76 -27.41 -18.95
C PRO A 74 0.35 -27.10 -20.40
N VAL A 75 -0.78 -27.64 -20.84
CA VAL A 75 -1.29 -27.42 -22.19
C VAL A 75 -1.87 -26.01 -22.32
N SER A 76 -2.71 -25.59 -21.38
CA SER A 76 -3.32 -24.26 -21.39
C SER A 76 -2.28 -23.13 -21.34
N ALA A 77 -1.16 -23.35 -20.64
CA ALA A 77 -0.04 -22.42 -20.55
C ALA A 77 0.73 -22.33 -21.88
N SER A 78 0.92 -23.44 -22.58
CA SER A 78 1.66 -23.46 -23.85
C SER A 78 0.88 -22.90 -25.04
N ILE A 79 -0.45 -23.09 -25.07
CA ILE A 79 -1.31 -22.62 -26.16
C ILE A 79 -1.83 -21.19 -25.97
N GLY A 80 -1.44 -20.50 -24.88
CA GLY A 80 -1.80 -19.11 -24.64
C GLY A 80 -3.31 -18.89 -24.48
N LEU A 81 -4.00 -19.83 -23.81
CA LEU A 81 -5.48 -19.80 -23.67
C LEU A 81 -6.00 -18.66 -22.77
N GLU A 82 -5.12 -17.75 -22.36
CA GLU A 82 -5.33 -16.66 -21.40
C GLU A 82 -6.26 -15.57 -21.92
N GLY A 83 -6.26 -15.31 -23.23
CA GLY A 83 -7.18 -14.35 -23.84
C GLY A 83 -8.64 -14.81 -23.91
N VAL A 84 -8.91 -16.11 -23.80
CA VAL A 84 -10.27 -16.69 -23.94
C VAL A 84 -10.78 -17.26 -22.62
N PHE A 85 -9.91 -17.87 -21.82
CA PHE A 85 -10.27 -18.48 -20.55
C PHE A 85 -9.28 -18.05 -19.46
N PRO A 86 -9.71 -17.15 -18.55
CA PRO A 86 -8.85 -16.68 -17.47
C PRO A 86 -8.33 -17.85 -16.65
N GLU A 87 -7.04 -17.80 -16.30
CA GLU A 87 -6.39 -18.88 -15.57
C GLU A 87 -7.07 -19.15 -14.21
N ALA A 88 -7.70 -18.11 -13.62
CA ALA A 88 -8.62 -18.16 -12.46
C ALA A 88 -9.63 -19.32 -12.51
N TYR A 89 -10.24 -19.56 -13.67
CA TYR A 89 -11.37 -20.47 -13.78
C TYR A 89 -11.01 -21.82 -14.39
N ARG A 90 -9.79 -22.02 -14.89
CA ARG A 90 -9.42 -23.23 -15.66
C ARG A 90 -9.52 -24.50 -14.84
N ALA A 91 -8.90 -24.53 -13.65
CA ALA A 91 -8.92 -25.70 -12.78
C ALA A 91 -10.34 -26.04 -12.30
N ALA A 92 -11.13 -25.01 -11.95
CA ALA A 92 -12.53 -25.19 -11.55
C ALA A 92 -13.41 -25.67 -12.71
N ALA A 93 -13.22 -25.13 -13.92
CA ALA A 93 -13.93 -25.56 -15.12
C ALA A 93 -13.56 -27.00 -15.51
N GLN A 94 -12.28 -27.37 -15.39
CA GLN A 94 -11.81 -28.74 -15.62
C GLN A 94 -12.40 -29.71 -14.61
N ALA A 95 -12.49 -29.32 -13.32
CA ALA A 95 -13.16 -30.10 -12.29
C ALA A 95 -14.67 -30.23 -12.57
N GLY A 96 -15.35 -29.15 -12.94
CA GLY A 96 -16.76 -29.17 -13.34
C GLY A 96 -17.02 -30.11 -14.52
N TYR A 97 -16.16 -30.08 -15.54
CA TYR A 97 -16.22 -30.99 -16.67
C TYR A 97 -15.96 -32.44 -16.25
N GLY A 98 -14.97 -32.67 -15.39
CA GLY A 98 -14.69 -33.97 -14.80
C GLY A 98 -15.88 -34.56 -14.05
N ALA A 99 -16.57 -33.74 -13.25
CA ALA A 99 -17.78 -34.12 -12.55
C ALA A 99 -18.95 -34.46 -13.51
N ALA A 100 -19.12 -33.69 -14.59
CA ALA A 100 -20.13 -33.95 -15.61
C ALA A 100 -19.88 -35.29 -16.31
N ILE A 101 -18.64 -35.56 -16.71
CA ILE A 101 -18.24 -36.82 -17.34
C ILE A 101 -18.42 -37.99 -16.37
N LEU A 102 -17.95 -37.86 -15.13
CA LEU A 102 -18.10 -38.91 -14.12
C LEU A 102 -19.58 -39.26 -13.87
N SER A 103 -20.45 -38.25 -13.85
CA SER A 103 -21.91 -38.44 -13.74
C SER A 103 -22.50 -39.12 -14.98
N PHE A 104 -22.09 -38.70 -16.18
CA PHE A 104 -22.52 -39.32 -17.43
C PHE A 104 -22.14 -40.80 -17.49
N LEU A 105 -20.93 -41.16 -17.04
CA LEU A 105 -20.47 -42.55 -17.01
C LEU A 105 -21.35 -43.43 -16.11
N GLY A 106 -21.86 -42.91 -14.99
CA GLY A 106 -22.89 -43.58 -14.18
C GLY A 106 -24.19 -43.81 -14.97
N GLY A 107 -24.66 -42.79 -15.70
CA GLY A 107 -25.84 -42.89 -16.57
C GLY A 107 -25.73 -43.96 -17.67
N THR A 108 -24.52 -44.22 -18.19
CA THR A 108 -24.33 -45.28 -19.21
C THR A 108 -24.74 -46.67 -18.70
N GLN A 109 -24.63 -46.92 -17.39
CA GLN A 109 -25.02 -48.19 -16.78
C GLN A 109 -26.53 -48.43 -16.82
N TRP A 110 -27.32 -47.36 -16.69
CA TRP A 110 -28.76 -47.42 -16.89
C TRP A 110 -29.09 -47.73 -18.34
N GLY A 111 -28.35 -47.19 -19.30
CA GLY A 111 -28.51 -47.51 -20.73
C GLY A 111 -28.31 -48.99 -21.03
N PHE A 112 -27.22 -49.59 -20.55
CA PHE A 112 -26.96 -51.03 -20.71
C PHE A 112 -27.97 -51.90 -19.97
N ALA A 113 -28.42 -51.47 -18.78
CA ALA A 113 -29.44 -52.20 -18.02
C ALA A 113 -30.80 -52.18 -18.73
N ALA A 114 -31.23 -51.00 -19.19
CA ALA A 114 -32.51 -50.81 -19.89
C ALA A 114 -32.55 -51.54 -21.24
N SER A 115 -31.42 -51.65 -21.94
CA SER A 115 -31.33 -52.38 -23.21
C SER A 115 -31.23 -53.91 -23.03
N GLY A 116 -31.23 -54.42 -21.79
CA GLY A 116 -31.02 -55.84 -21.51
C GLY A 116 -29.61 -56.34 -21.88
N TYR A 117 -28.63 -55.44 -22.00
CA TYR A 117 -27.29 -55.81 -22.46
C TYR A 117 -26.61 -56.76 -21.46
N GLY A 118 -26.14 -57.90 -21.97
CA GLY A 118 -25.51 -58.95 -21.15
C GLY A 118 -26.48 -59.97 -20.56
N ALA A 119 -27.80 -59.80 -20.70
CA ALA A 119 -28.80 -60.75 -20.17
C ALA A 119 -28.64 -62.17 -20.76
N ALA A 120 -28.37 -62.27 -22.07
CA ALA A 120 -28.10 -63.55 -22.73
C ALA A 120 -26.80 -64.21 -22.26
N HIS A 121 -25.78 -63.40 -21.93
CA HIS A 121 -24.47 -63.88 -21.46
C HIS A 121 -24.55 -64.41 -20.01
N VAL A 122 -25.33 -63.75 -19.16
CA VAL A 122 -25.62 -64.20 -17.79
C VAL A 122 -26.51 -65.45 -17.79
N ALA A 123 -27.51 -65.52 -18.68
CA ALA A 123 -28.38 -66.69 -18.83
C ALA A 123 -27.59 -67.93 -19.28
N ALA A 124 -26.67 -67.77 -20.24
CA ALA A 124 -25.83 -68.85 -20.76
C ALA A 124 -24.88 -69.46 -19.71
N GLY A 125 -24.40 -68.67 -18.74
CA GLY A 125 -23.56 -69.15 -17.64
C GLY A 125 -24.31 -69.90 -16.53
N SER A 126 -25.66 -69.82 -16.50
CA SER A 126 -26.46 -70.36 -15.39
C SER A 126 -26.93 -71.82 -15.57
N GLY A 127 -26.70 -72.43 -16.74
CA GLY A 127 -27.04 -73.83 -17.03
C GLY A 127 -28.53 -74.20 -16.96
N LYS A 128 -29.42 -73.26 -16.62
CA LYS A 128 -30.88 -73.46 -16.64
C LYS A 128 -31.38 -73.22 -18.06
N VAL A 129 -31.90 -74.29 -18.67
CA VAL A 129 -32.47 -74.32 -20.01
C VAL A 129 -33.50 -73.20 -20.19
N ALA A 130 -33.50 -72.64 -21.40
CA ALA A 130 -34.34 -71.57 -21.92
C ALA A 130 -35.85 -71.91 -21.95
N ALA A 131 -36.43 -72.27 -20.81
CA ALA A 131 -37.83 -72.67 -20.69
C ALA A 131 -38.73 -71.52 -20.23
N ASP A 132 -38.36 -70.27 -20.49
CA ASP A 132 -39.29 -69.17 -20.75
C ASP A 132 -38.50 -67.91 -21.11
N ALA A 133 -38.13 -67.77 -22.39
CA ALA A 133 -37.54 -66.53 -22.89
C ALA A 133 -38.46 -65.32 -22.59
N ALA A 134 -39.78 -65.51 -22.56
CA ALA A 134 -40.75 -64.49 -22.16
C ALA A 134 -40.72 -64.14 -20.66
N PHE A 135 -40.49 -65.11 -19.77
CA PHE A 135 -40.33 -64.85 -18.31
C PHE A 135 -38.97 -64.23 -18.00
N ALA A 136 -37.92 -64.62 -18.73
CA ALA A 136 -36.59 -64.00 -18.64
C ALA A 136 -36.61 -62.54 -19.12
N ILE A 137 -37.38 -62.23 -20.18
CA ILE A 137 -37.65 -60.86 -20.64
C ILE A 137 -38.52 -60.10 -19.62
N ALA A 138 -39.47 -60.74 -18.94
CA ALA A 138 -40.23 -60.11 -17.85
C ALA A 138 -39.38 -59.84 -16.59
N ASN A 139 -38.32 -60.62 -16.37
CA ASN A 139 -37.34 -60.45 -15.29
C ASN A 139 -36.07 -59.66 -15.70
N LEU A 140 -36.09 -58.95 -16.84
CA LEU A 140 -34.97 -58.12 -17.34
C LEU A 140 -34.49 -57.07 -16.32
N ALA A 141 -35.39 -56.61 -15.44
CA ALA A 141 -35.05 -55.69 -14.36
C ALA A 141 -34.23 -56.34 -13.23
N ASN A 142 -34.30 -57.67 -13.06
CA ASN A 142 -33.69 -58.41 -11.96
C ASN A 142 -32.38 -59.13 -12.34
N LEU A 143 -32.10 -59.37 -13.63
CA LEU A 143 -30.93 -60.17 -14.05
C LEU A 143 -29.56 -59.47 -13.90
N ALA A 144 -29.53 -58.13 -13.89
CA ALA A 144 -28.33 -57.37 -13.51
C ALA A 144 -28.32 -56.97 -12.02
N GLY A 145 -29.40 -57.29 -11.28
CA GLY A 145 -29.65 -56.91 -9.90
C GLY A 145 -29.86 -55.40 -9.67
N PRO A 146 -30.52 -54.99 -8.57
CA PRO A 146 -30.63 -53.58 -8.18
C PRO A 146 -29.26 -52.90 -8.04
N GLY A 147 -28.19 -53.67 -7.80
CA GLY A 147 -26.82 -53.19 -7.68
C GLY A 147 -26.31 -52.41 -8.90
N ARG A 148 -26.74 -52.72 -10.13
CA ARG A 148 -26.29 -51.97 -11.33
C ARG A 148 -26.92 -50.58 -11.41
N TYR A 149 -28.18 -50.44 -11.00
CA TYR A 149 -28.86 -49.14 -10.92
C TYR A 149 -28.24 -48.27 -9.82
N VAL A 150 -27.94 -48.87 -8.66
CA VAL A 150 -27.21 -48.21 -7.56
C VAL A 150 -25.83 -47.76 -8.03
N TYR A 151 -25.09 -48.63 -8.74
CA TYR A 151 -23.81 -48.28 -9.33
C TYR A 151 -23.91 -47.18 -10.39
N GLY A 152 -25.04 -47.06 -11.10
CA GLY A 152 -25.26 -45.95 -12.03
C GLY A 152 -25.44 -44.59 -11.36
N VAL A 153 -25.93 -44.56 -10.11
CA VAL A 153 -26.12 -43.32 -9.35
C VAL A 153 -24.85 -42.93 -8.56
N ALA A 154 -24.09 -43.92 -8.08
CA ALA A 154 -22.93 -43.69 -7.21
C ALA A 154 -21.88 -42.69 -7.77
N PRO A 155 -21.51 -42.70 -9.07
CA PRO A 155 -20.58 -41.73 -9.65
C PRO A 155 -21.07 -40.28 -9.57
N SER A 156 -22.38 -40.05 -9.74
CA SER A 156 -22.95 -38.71 -9.68
C SER A 156 -22.97 -38.14 -8.27
N LEU A 157 -23.29 -38.97 -7.26
CA LEU A 157 -23.22 -38.59 -5.86
C LEU A 157 -21.78 -38.31 -5.42
N TYR A 158 -20.85 -39.15 -5.88
CA TYR A 158 -19.43 -38.94 -5.64
C TYR A 158 -18.94 -37.63 -6.27
N ALA A 159 -19.30 -37.38 -7.53
CA ALA A 159 -18.94 -36.14 -8.24
C ALA A 159 -19.48 -34.90 -7.53
N TRP A 160 -20.75 -34.93 -7.10
CA TRP A 160 -21.35 -33.86 -6.31
C TRP A 160 -20.60 -33.60 -5.00
N ALA A 161 -20.28 -34.66 -4.24
CA ALA A 161 -19.52 -34.55 -3.00
C ALA A 161 -18.09 -34.03 -3.26
N ALA A 162 -17.45 -34.46 -4.34
CA ALA A 162 -16.13 -34.00 -4.73
C ALA A 162 -16.11 -32.50 -5.03
N LEU A 163 -17.16 -31.96 -5.68
CA LEU A 163 -17.26 -30.51 -5.97
C LEU A 163 -17.43 -29.63 -4.73
N ALA A 164 -17.79 -30.20 -3.57
CA ALA A 164 -17.83 -29.47 -2.31
C ALA A 164 -16.43 -29.21 -1.70
N LEU A 165 -15.39 -29.85 -2.24
CA LEU A 165 -14.01 -29.70 -1.76
C LEU A 165 -13.33 -28.44 -2.35
N PRO A 166 -12.20 -27.98 -1.78
CA PRO A 166 -11.33 -27.01 -2.43
C PRO A 166 -10.81 -27.53 -3.77
N VAL A 167 -10.61 -26.63 -4.75
CA VAL A 167 -10.31 -26.99 -6.15
C VAL A 167 -9.19 -28.03 -6.32
N PRO A 168 -8.02 -27.95 -5.63
CA PRO A 168 -6.99 -28.99 -5.78
C PRO A 168 -7.47 -30.37 -5.35
N ALA A 169 -8.26 -30.43 -4.29
CA ALA A 169 -8.86 -31.67 -3.80
C ALA A 169 -9.99 -32.17 -4.72
N GLN A 170 -10.74 -31.27 -5.37
CA GLN A 170 -11.73 -31.66 -6.40
C GLN A 170 -11.04 -32.45 -7.53
N LEU A 171 -9.92 -31.95 -8.05
CA LEU A 171 -9.18 -32.59 -9.15
C LEU A 171 -8.70 -34.00 -8.78
N VAL A 172 -8.12 -34.15 -7.58
CA VAL A 172 -7.65 -35.46 -7.08
C VAL A 172 -8.81 -36.41 -6.82
N ALA A 173 -9.88 -35.94 -6.17
CA ALA A 173 -11.07 -36.73 -5.92
C ALA A 173 -11.70 -37.21 -7.23
N LEU A 174 -11.91 -36.32 -8.19
CA LEU A 174 -12.48 -36.67 -9.50
C LEU A 174 -11.60 -37.62 -10.29
N ALA A 175 -10.27 -37.45 -10.26
CA ALA A 175 -9.33 -38.41 -10.85
C ALA A 175 -9.46 -39.80 -10.21
N GLY A 176 -9.54 -39.87 -8.88
CA GLY A 176 -9.79 -41.11 -8.14
C GLY A 176 -11.15 -41.74 -8.47
N GLY A 177 -12.21 -40.92 -8.55
CA GLY A 177 -13.57 -41.35 -8.91
C GLY A 177 -13.65 -41.91 -10.32
N LEU A 178 -13.01 -41.26 -11.29
CA LEU A 178 -12.89 -41.76 -12.67
C LEU A 178 -12.14 -43.10 -12.72
N GLY A 179 -11.05 -43.23 -11.95
CA GLY A 179 -10.32 -44.50 -11.81
C GLY A 179 -11.16 -45.60 -11.17
N ALA A 180 -11.93 -45.28 -10.12
CA ALA A 180 -12.82 -46.22 -9.46
C ALA A 180 -13.96 -46.68 -10.38
N VAL A 181 -14.50 -45.78 -11.20
CA VAL A 181 -15.49 -46.13 -12.23
C VAL A 181 -14.88 -47.05 -13.28
N LEU A 182 -13.68 -46.73 -13.80
CA LEU A 182 -12.98 -47.59 -14.75
C LEU A 182 -12.73 -49.00 -14.20
N ALA A 183 -12.38 -49.13 -12.93
CA ALA A 183 -12.21 -50.42 -12.26
C ALA A 183 -13.55 -51.18 -12.14
N GLY A 184 -14.63 -50.49 -11.80
CA GLY A 184 -15.97 -51.08 -11.77
C GLY A 184 -16.47 -51.49 -13.16
N ASP A 185 -16.20 -50.70 -14.19
CA ASP A 185 -16.51 -51.05 -15.58
C ASP A 185 -15.72 -52.28 -16.03
N ALA A 186 -14.43 -52.37 -15.68
CA ALA A 186 -13.62 -53.55 -15.97
C ALA A 186 -14.19 -54.81 -15.29
N HIS A 187 -14.71 -54.67 -14.06
CA HIS A 187 -15.38 -55.75 -13.35
C HIS A 187 -16.73 -56.15 -13.97
N LEU A 188 -17.49 -55.20 -14.53
CA LEU A 188 -18.73 -55.49 -15.26
C LEU A 188 -18.46 -56.07 -16.65
N ALA A 189 -17.42 -55.59 -17.33
CA ALA A 189 -16.97 -56.11 -18.61
C ALA A 189 -16.48 -57.56 -18.48
N SER A 190 -15.83 -57.93 -17.37
CA SER A 190 -15.43 -59.32 -17.13
C SER A 190 -16.57 -60.30 -16.92
N LYS A 191 -17.76 -59.78 -16.64
CA LYS A 191 -19.01 -60.54 -16.55
C LYS A 191 -19.80 -60.55 -17.87
N GLY A 192 -19.25 -59.99 -18.95
CA GLY A 192 -19.93 -59.87 -20.25
C GLY A 192 -21.06 -58.85 -20.26
N LEU A 193 -21.11 -57.93 -19.29
CA LEU A 193 -22.17 -56.92 -19.15
C LEU A 193 -21.88 -55.62 -19.91
N MET A 194 -20.78 -55.57 -20.67
CA MET A 194 -20.37 -54.44 -21.50
C MET A 194 -19.87 -54.91 -22.88
N PRO A 195 -19.94 -54.06 -23.91
CA PRO A 195 -19.28 -54.32 -25.19
C PRO A 195 -17.76 -54.42 -25.05
N ARG A 196 -17.17 -55.40 -25.73
CA ARG A 196 -15.72 -55.67 -25.70
C ARG A 196 -14.85 -54.50 -26.18
N TRP A 197 -15.32 -53.74 -27.18
CA TRP A 197 -14.65 -52.54 -27.68
C TRP A 197 -14.66 -51.36 -26.69
N LEU A 198 -15.59 -51.34 -25.74
CA LEU A 198 -15.80 -50.20 -24.84
C LEU A 198 -14.66 -50.06 -23.83
N MET A 199 -14.10 -51.16 -23.33
CA MET A 199 -13.05 -51.11 -22.31
C MET A 199 -11.75 -50.50 -22.81
N PRO A 200 -11.16 -50.92 -23.95
CA PRO A 200 -9.97 -50.28 -24.51
C PRO A 200 -10.16 -48.78 -24.73
N LEU A 201 -11.32 -48.37 -25.26
CA LEU A 201 -11.68 -46.96 -25.43
C LEU A 201 -11.74 -46.21 -24.09
N ARG A 202 -12.41 -46.78 -23.08
CA ARG A 202 -12.52 -46.18 -21.75
C ARG A 202 -11.17 -46.05 -21.06
N PHE A 203 -10.26 -47.01 -21.22
CA PHE A 203 -8.91 -46.94 -20.65
C PHE A 203 -8.14 -45.73 -21.20
N VAL A 204 -8.15 -45.53 -22.52
CA VAL A 204 -7.46 -44.40 -23.14
C VAL A 204 -8.09 -43.07 -22.68
N LEU A 205 -9.40 -42.92 -22.80
CA LEU A 205 -10.09 -41.67 -22.45
C LEU A 205 -9.98 -41.34 -20.96
N THR A 206 -10.14 -42.33 -20.09
CA THR A 206 -10.04 -42.14 -18.63
C THR A 206 -8.60 -41.87 -18.23
N GLY A 207 -7.63 -42.56 -18.83
CA GLY A 207 -6.21 -42.29 -18.61
C GLY A 207 -5.85 -40.85 -18.98
N THR A 208 -6.28 -40.38 -20.15
CA THR A 208 -6.09 -38.98 -20.58
C THR A 208 -6.76 -38.00 -19.60
N ALA A 209 -8.01 -38.26 -19.20
CA ALA A 209 -8.73 -37.42 -18.24
C ALA A 209 -8.01 -37.36 -16.88
N VAL A 210 -7.63 -38.50 -16.32
CA VAL A 210 -6.93 -38.61 -15.03
C VAL A 210 -5.59 -37.88 -15.07
N ILE A 211 -4.77 -38.12 -16.10
CA ILE A 211 -3.48 -37.43 -16.26
C ILE A 211 -3.70 -35.93 -16.37
N SER A 212 -4.69 -35.48 -17.15
CA SER A 212 -5.00 -34.06 -17.31
C SER A 212 -5.40 -33.41 -15.97
N LEU A 213 -6.24 -34.06 -15.16
CA LEU A 213 -6.71 -33.55 -13.88
C LEU A 213 -5.55 -33.46 -12.88
N LEU A 214 -4.74 -34.52 -12.80
CA LEU A 214 -3.58 -34.57 -11.91
C LEU A 214 -2.51 -33.56 -12.30
N SER A 215 -2.30 -33.31 -13.59
CA SER A 215 -1.35 -32.29 -14.07
C SER A 215 -1.71 -30.87 -13.65
N SER A 216 -3.00 -30.60 -13.37
CA SER A 216 -3.49 -29.29 -12.93
C SER A 216 -3.44 -29.09 -11.41
N VAL A 217 -3.14 -30.13 -10.63
CA VAL A 217 -3.11 -30.06 -9.15
C VAL A 217 -2.06 -29.08 -8.62
N PRO A 218 -0.79 -29.07 -9.11
CA PRO A 218 0.22 -28.14 -8.60
C PRO A 218 -0.17 -26.67 -8.81
N ALA A 219 -0.63 -26.32 -10.01
CA ALA A 219 -1.09 -24.97 -10.35
C ALA A 219 -2.29 -24.55 -9.48
N ALA A 220 -3.26 -25.46 -9.26
CA ALA A 220 -4.39 -25.20 -8.39
C ALA A 220 -3.97 -24.98 -6.92
N TYR A 221 -2.97 -25.74 -6.44
CA TYR A 221 -2.48 -25.62 -5.07
C TYR A 221 -1.74 -24.30 -4.81
N GLU A 222 -0.87 -23.89 -5.75
CA GLU A 222 -0.17 -22.61 -5.69
C GLU A 222 -1.14 -21.44 -5.63
N ARG A 223 -2.21 -21.50 -6.42
CA ARG A 223 -3.29 -20.51 -6.43
C ARG A 223 -4.06 -20.45 -5.13
N GLN A 224 -4.47 -21.59 -4.59
CA GLN A 224 -5.15 -21.64 -3.30
C GLN A 224 -4.29 -21.03 -2.18
N LYS A 225 -3.00 -21.38 -2.17
CA LYS A 225 -2.03 -20.82 -1.22
C LYS A 225 -1.88 -19.30 -1.37
N ALA A 226 -1.88 -18.78 -2.60
CA ALA A 226 -1.81 -17.36 -2.88
C ALA A 226 -3.05 -16.60 -2.35
N GLU A 227 -4.25 -17.14 -2.58
CA GLU A 227 -5.49 -16.56 -2.07
C GLU A 227 -5.54 -16.56 -0.53
N ASP A 228 -5.10 -17.65 0.11
CA ASP A 228 -5.08 -17.75 1.57
C ASP A 228 -4.04 -16.81 2.19
N TRP A 229 -2.89 -16.63 1.52
CA TRP A 229 -1.89 -15.63 1.89
C TRP A 229 -2.43 -14.20 1.76
N GLU A 230 -3.13 -13.90 0.66
CA GLU A 230 -3.74 -12.59 0.42
C GLU A 230 -4.79 -12.27 1.49
N LYS A 231 -5.72 -13.20 1.76
CA LYS A 231 -6.72 -13.05 2.84
C LYS A 231 -6.06 -12.78 4.20
N THR A 232 -4.97 -13.50 4.48
CA THR A 232 -4.20 -13.32 5.72
C THR A 232 -3.55 -11.93 5.77
N MET A 233 -2.98 -11.46 4.66
CA MET A 233 -2.36 -10.15 4.56
C MET A 233 -3.39 -9.02 4.71
N VAL A 234 -4.53 -9.13 4.01
CA VAL A 234 -5.65 -8.18 4.12
C VAL A 234 -6.17 -8.12 5.55
N SER A 235 -6.33 -9.27 6.21
CA SER A 235 -6.71 -9.33 7.63
C SER A 235 -5.71 -8.60 8.54
N LYS A 236 -4.41 -8.86 8.36
CA LYS A 236 -3.33 -8.18 9.10
C LYS A 236 -3.33 -6.67 8.83
N LEU A 237 -3.49 -6.25 7.59
CA LEU A 237 -3.57 -4.83 7.21
C LEU A 237 -4.79 -4.18 7.85
N LYS A 238 -5.95 -4.82 7.79
CA LYS A 238 -7.19 -4.35 8.43
C LYS A 238 -7.03 -4.20 9.95
N SER A 239 -6.29 -5.10 10.61
CA SER A 239 -5.99 -4.96 12.04
C SER A 239 -4.98 -3.85 12.37
N ARG A 240 -4.09 -3.51 11.44
CA ARG A 240 -3.06 -2.46 11.61
C ARG A 240 -3.58 -1.08 11.25
N ALA A 241 -4.51 -0.99 10.30
CA ALA A 241 -5.14 0.23 9.83
C ALA A 241 -5.55 1.22 10.95
N PRO A 242 -6.25 0.80 12.03
CA PRO A 242 -6.63 1.74 13.08
C PRO A 242 -5.43 2.29 13.86
N LYS A 243 -4.39 1.48 14.11
CA LYS A 243 -3.18 1.94 14.79
C LYS A 243 -2.40 2.94 13.93
N THR A 244 -2.34 2.69 12.63
CA THR A 244 -1.69 3.59 11.68
C THR A 244 -2.46 4.92 11.54
N ASP A 245 -3.80 4.88 11.49
CA ASP A 245 -4.64 6.08 11.50
C ASP A 245 -4.47 6.89 12.79
N GLU A 246 -4.44 6.21 13.94
CA GLU A 246 -4.21 6.87 15.23
C GLU A 246 -2.81 7.50 15.32
N ALA A 247 -1.78 6.81 14.84
CA ALA A 247 -0.42 7.35 14.77
C ALA A 247 -0.36 8.59 13.87
N LEU A 248 -1.00 8.56 12.70
CA LEU A 248 -1.06 9.69 11.78
C LEU A 248 -1.77 10.90 12.44
N ARG A 249 -2.90 10.67 13.13
CA ARG A 249 -3.62 11.71 13.86
C ARG A 249 -2.76 12.33 14.97
N ARG A 250 -1.98 11.51 15.69
CA ARG A 250 -1.03 12.01 16.71
C ARG A 250 0.06 12.88 16.08
N SER A 251 0.75 12.39 15.04
CA SER A 251 1.77 13.17 14.34
C SER A 251 1.24 14.46 13.75
N THR A 252 -0.01 14.47 13.26
CA THR A 252 -0.65 15.69 12.74
C THR A 252 -0.92 16.70 13.85
N LYS A 253 -1.35 16.25 15.04
CA LYS A 253 -1.53 17.11 16.21
C LYS A 253 -0.20 17.67 16.71
N ASP A 254 0.84 16.83 16.79
CA ASP A 254 2.18 17.25 17.23
C ASP A 254 2.77 18.30 16.27
N LEU A 255 2.56 18.13 14.95
CA LEU A 255 2.99 19.10 13.94
C LEU A 255 2.23 20.43 14.09
N ALA A 256 0.91 20.39 14.31
CA ALA A 256 0.12 21.59 14.56
C ALA A 256 0.55 22.32 15.83
N GLN A 257 0.83 21.58 16.91
CA GLN A 257 1.32 22.14 18.17
C GLN A 257 2.70 22.76 18.02
N THR A 258 3.62 22.09 17.34
CA THR A 258 4.99 22.59 17.08
C THR A 258 4.96 23.83 16.20
N THR A 259 4.07 23.88 15.21
CA THR A 259 3.89 25.06 14.37
C THR A 259 3.34 26.25 15.19
N GLY A 260 2.40 25.98 16.11
CA GLY A 260 1.89 26.97 17.06
C GLY A 260 2.99 27.52 17.97
N SER A 261 3.79 26.65 18.59
CA SER A 261 4.87 27.08 19.50
C SER A 261 5.96 27.89 18.77
N LEU A 262 6.29 27.53 17.53
CA LEU A 262 7.20 28.33 16.69
C LEU A 262 6.63 29.72 16.38
N ARG A 263 5.33 29.81 16.09
CA ARG A 263 4.64 31.09 15.88
C ARG A 263 4.69 31.96 17.13
N ASP A 264 4.43 31.37 18.30
CA ASP A 264 4.46 32.10 19.58
C ASP A 264 5.88 32.55 19.94
N ALA A 265 6.89 31.67 19.75
CA ALA A 265 8.29 32.01 19.95
C ALA A 265 8.75 33.15 19.02
N ARG A 266 8.31 33.13 17.75
CA ARG A 266 8.55 34.23 16.80
C ARG A 266 7.93 35.53 17.28
N ASN A 267 6.67 35.51 17.68
CA ASN A 267 5.99 36.72 18.19
C ASN A 267 6.68 37.26 19.45
N ALA A 268 7.13 36.38 20.35
CA ALA A 268 7.88 36.77 21.54
C ALA A 268 9.25 37.36 21.20
N ALA A 269 9.96 36.81 20.22
CA ALA A 269 11.22 37.36 19.72
C ALA A 269 11.03 38.74 19.08
N GLU A 270 9.97 38.93 18.28
CA GLU A 270 9.62 40.24 17.70
C GLU A 270 9.26 41.26 18.79
N ALA A 271 8.55 40.83 19.85
CA ALA A 271 8.24 41.69 20.99
C ALA A 271 9.49 42.05 21.81
N ALA A 272 10.42 41.10 22.00
CA ALA A 272 11.69 41.35 22.67
C ALA A 272 12.56 42.33 21.87
N ALA A 273 12.62 42.18 20.54
CA ALA A 273 13.33 43.10 19.66
C ALA A 273 12.79 44.53 19.76
N LYS A 274 11.46 44.70 19.84
CA LYS A 274 10.85 46.02 20.09
C LYS A 274 11.27 46.62 21.44
N ARG A 275 11.26 45.82 22.51
CA ARG A 275 11.69 46.28 23.84
C ARG A 275 13.17 46.70 23.86
N VAL A 276 14.02 45.96 23.15
CA VAL A 276 15.45 46.33 23.00
C VAL A 276 15.57 47.67 22.28
N ALA A 277 14.86 47.86 21.16
CA ALA A 277 14.87 49.14 20.44
C ALA A 277 14.35 50.32 21.28
N GLU A 278 13.31 50.11 22.10
CA GLU A 278 12.80 51.11 23.04
C GLU A 278 13.84 51.46 24.13
N LEU A 279 14.54 50.46 24.68
CA LEU A 279 15.59 50.66 25.67
C LEU A 279 16.81 51.37 25.07
N GLU A 280 17.21 51.03 23.85
CA GLU A 280 18.28 51.72 23.12
C GLU A 280 17.91 53.18 22.85
N ALA A 281 16.67 53.46 22.43
CA ALA A 281 16.19 54.82 22.26
C ALA A 281 16.15 55.61 23.58
N ALA A 282 15.70 54.98 24.68
CA ALA A 282 15.69 55.59 26.00
C ALA A 282 17.11 55.84 26.54
N ALA A 283 18.05 54.91 26.30
CA ALA A 283 19.45 55.08 26.64
C ALA A 283 20.08 56.24 25.85
N GLY A 284 19.83 56.32 24.54
CA GLY A 284 20.28 57.45 23.71
C GLY A 284 19.72 58.79 24.18
N ALA A 285 18.45 58.84 24.59
CA ALA A 285 17.85 60.05 25.16
C ALA A 285 18.52 60.46 26.50
N ARG A 286 18.81 59.50 27.38
CA ARG A 286 19.53 59.78 28.64
C ARG A 286 20.97 60.21 28.40
N GLU A 287 21.64 59.63 27.41
CA GLU A 287 23.01 60.03 27.04
C GLU A 287 23.03 61.47 26.52
N ALA A 288 22.05 61.85 25.69
CA ALA A 288 21.89 63.24 25.24
C ALA A 288 21.61 64.21 26.40
N GLU A 289 20.76 63.84 27.35
CA GLU A 289 20.51 64.63 28.56
C GLU A 289 21.78 64.82 29.40
N LEU A 290 22.54 63.73 29.62
CA LEU A 290 23.82 63.79 30.32
C LEU A 290 24.84 64.66 29.58
N ALA A 291 24.91 64.60 28.25
CA ALA A 291 25.76 65.47 27.45
C ALA A 291 25.38 66.95 27.61
N MET A 292 24.08 67.28 27.63
CA MET A 292 23.59 68.64 27.84
C MET A 292 23.93 69.16 29.25
N THR A 293 23.74 68.33 30.28
CA THR A 293 24.11 68.73 31.66
C THR A 293 25.61 68.90 31.83
N ARG A 294 26.42 68.05 31.19
CA ARG A 294 27.88 68.17 31.18
C ARG A 294 28.32 69.46 30.48
N GLY A 295 27.78 69.76 29.29
CA GLY A 295 28.06 71.01 28.59
C GLY A 295 27.65 72.25 29.39
N ALA A 296 26.52 72.22 30.09
CA ALA A 296 26.10 73.29 30.99
C ALA A 296 27.09 73.49 32.16
N LYS A 297 27.58 72.40 32.77
CA LYS A 297 28.59 72.45 33.84
C LYS A 297 29.94 72.95 33.35
N GLU A 298 30.35 72.58 32.14
CA GLU A 298 31.57 73.06 31.50
C GLU A 298 31.49 74.57 31.22
N ALA A 299 30.34 75.06 30.73
CA ALA A 299 30.10 76.49 30.54
C ALA A 299 30.08 77.27 31.86
N GLU A 300 29.45 76.74 32.92
CA GLU A 300 29.51 77.34 34.26
C GLU A 300 30.96 77.44 34.78
N ALA A 301 31.77 76.41 34.53
CA ALA A 301 33.18 76.40 34.92
C ALA A 301 34.01 77.41 34.11
N GLU A 302 33.71 77.60 32.83
CA GLU A 302 34.34 78.61 31.98
C GLU A 302 34.00 80.03 32.45
N VAL A 303 32.72 80.31 32.73
CA VAL A 303 32.28 81.59 33.31
C VAL A 303 32.94 81.83 34.66
N ALA A 304 33.04 80.81 35.52
CA ALA A 304 33.73 80.92 36.79
C ALA A 304 35.22 81.22 36.62
N ARG A 305 35.91 80.59 35.66
CA ARG A 305 37.31 80.90 35.32
C ARG A 305 37.48 82.32 34.83
N ALA A 306 36.64 82.76 33.88
CA ALA A 306 36.64 84.12 33.38
C ALA A 306 36.40 85.15 34.50
N ARG A 307 35.53 84.82 35.48
CA ARG A 307 35.29 85.66 36.65
C ARG A 307 36.49 85.71 37.60
N VAL A 308 37.18 84.59 37.81
CA VAL A 308 38.43 84.56 38.58
C VAL A 308 39.51 85.38 37.88
N GLU A 309 39.65 85.27 36.55
CA GLU A 309 40.58 86.07 35.75
C GLU A 309 40.27 87.56 35.80
N ALA A 310 38.99 87.94 35.76
CA ALA A 310 38.57 89.33 35.92
C ALA A 310 38.92 89.87 37.32
N VAL A 311 38.63 89.11 38.38
CA VAL A 311 38.94 89.50 39.77
C VAL A 311 40.46 89.57 40.00
N THR A 312 41.25 88.68 39.41
CA THR A 312 42.71 88.75 39.51
C THR A 312 43.28 89.93 38.73
N ALA A 313 42.70 90.29 37.58
CA ALA A 313 43.06 91.49 36.83
C ALA A 313 42.72 92.77 37.61
N GLU A 314 41.53 92.85 38.22
CA GLU A 314 41.15 93.97 39.11
C GLU A 314 42.08 94.08 40.32
N ALA A 315 42.43 92.96 40.96
CA ALA A 315 43.39 92.94 42.06
C ALA A 315 44.79 93.37 41.63
N ALA A 316 45.22 93.03 40.41
CA ALA A 316 46.49 93.48 39.84
C ALA A 316 46.47 94.99 39.55
N ALA A 317 45.37 95.52 39.01
CA ALA A 317 45.17 96.95 38.81
C ALA A 317 45.20 97.72 40.13
N ALA A 318 44.48 97.25 41.16
CA ALA A 318 44.48 97.85 42.49
C ALA A 318 45.88 97.82 43.13
N ARG A 319 46.66 96.75 42.93
CA ARG A 319 48.07 96.71 43.37
C ARG A 319 48.95 97.70 42.63
N ALA A 320 48.73 97.91 41.32
CA ALA A 320 49.48 98.89 40.53
C ALA A 320 49.15 100.33 40.97
N GLU A 321 47.87 100.62 41.27
CA GLU A 321 47.45 101.89 41.86
C GLU A 321 48.09 102.11 43.23
N LEU A 322 48.13 101.08 44.08
CA LEU A 322 48.74 101.15 45.42
C LEU A 322 50.26 101.35 45.31
N GLN A 323 50.95 100.68 44.38
CA GLN A 323 52.37 100.93 44.10
C GLN A 323 52.62 102.37 43.62
N THR A 324 51.76 102.90 42.76
CA THR A 324 51.84 104.28 42.27
C THR A 324 51.62 105.28 43.41
N ALA A 325 50.65 105.01 44.30
CA ALA A 325 50.40 105.83 45.49
C ALA A 325 51.59 105.79 46.46
N THR A 326 52.17 104.62 46.70
CA THR A 326 53.38 104.48 47.53
C THR A 326 54.57 105.23 46.93
N MET A 327 54.79 105.14 45.61
CA MET A 327 55.83 105.91 44.93
C MET A 327 55.65 107.43 45.08
N LYS A 328 54.40 107.92 44.95
CA LYS A 328 54.07 109.33 45.20
C LYS A 328 54.36 109.74 46.65
N LEU A 329 54.07 108.86 47.61
CA LEU A 329 54.30 109.11 49.03
C LEU A 329 55.80 109.17 49.35
N VAL A 330 56.59 108.24 48.81
CA VAL A 330 58.06 108.25 48.92
C VAL A 330 58.65 109.51 48.28
N ASN A 331 58.13 109.95 47.13
CA ASN A 331 58.59 111.18 46.48
C ASN A 331 58.22 112.43 47.31
N ALA A 332 57.02 112.47 47.90
CA ALA A 332 56.60 113.54 48.80
C ALA A 332 57.44 113.57 50.09
N GLU A 333 57.81 112.41 50.64
CA GLU A 333 58.75 112.32 51.76
C GLU A 333 60.14 112.83 51.37
N ALA A 334 60.64 112.47 50.18
CA ALA A 334 61.92 112.98 49.66
C ALA A 334 61.88 114.51 49.46
N GLU A 335 60.78 115.05 48.94
CA GLU A 335 60.55 116.49 48.83
C GLU A 335 60.54 117.17 50.21
N ALA A 336 59.83 116.62 51.19
CA ALA A 336 59.79 117.13 52.56
C ALA A 336 61.16 117.12 53.24
N VAL A 337 61.96 116.06 53.03
CA VAL A 337 63.34 115.98 53.53
C VAL A 337 64.23 117.03 52.86
N SER A 338 64.06 117.26 51.55
CA SER A 338 64.81 118.29 50.82
C SER A 338 64.45 119.71 51.28
N LEU A 339 63.18 119.97 51.58
CA LEU A 339 62.71 121.23 52.14
C LEU A 339 63.26 121.45 53.55
N ARG A 340 63.29 120.40 54.38
CA ARG A 340 63.88 120.46 55.72
C ARG A 340 65.38 120.73 55.67
N LYS A 341 66.09 120.17 54.70
CA LYS A 341 67.51 120.46 54.46
C LYS A 341 67.73 121.92 54.02
N ARG A 342 66.91 122.44 53.10
CA ARG A 342 66.94 123.86 52.69
C ARG A 342 66.63 124.80 53.85
N LEU A 343 65.73 124.40 54.75
CA LEU A 343 65.39 125.17 55.94
C LEU A 343 66.57 125.22 56.92
N LEU A 344 67.23 124.09 57.17
CA LEU A 344 68.45 124.04 57.98
C LEU A 344 69.62 124.81 57.35
N GLU A 345 69.78 124.79 56.02
CA GLU A 345 70.77 125.60 55.30
C GLU A 345 70.44 127.11 55.38
N ALA A 346 69.17 127.49 55.30
CA ALA A 346 68.72 128.87 55.51
C ALA A 346 68.96 129.32 56.96
N GLU A 347 68.71 128.45 57.94
CA GLU A 347 68.95 128.69 59.36
C GLU A 347 70.46 128.85 59.67
N ALA A 348 71.30 128.02 59.05
CA ALA A 348 72.76 128.15 59.11
C ALA A 348 73.27 129.43 58.45
N THR A 349 72.65 129.85 57.33
CA THR A 349 73.01 131.10 56.63
C THR A 349 72.59 132.35 57.43
N LEU A 350 71.45 132.27 58.13
CA LEU A 350 70.98 133.33 59.03
C LEU A 350 71.84 133.44 60.31
N ARG A 351 72.31 132.31 60.85
CA ARG A 351 73.20 132.28 62.01
C ARG A 351 74.62 132.77 61.67
N GLY A 352 75.10 132.56 60.45
CA GLY A 352 76.40 133.07 59.97
C GLY A 352 76.43 134.57 59.64
N LYS A 353 75.28 135.24 59.49
CA LYS A 353 75.18 136.67 59.16
C LYS A 353 74.84 137.58 60.36
N GLY A 354 74.78 137.04 61.59
CA GLY A 354 74.55 137.86 62.79
C GLY A 354 73.17 138.52 62.87
N ILE A 355 72.15 137.97 62.19
CA ILE A 355 70.79 138.56 62.09
C ILE A 355 69.81 137.91 63.09
N MET A 356 70.15 136.77 63.69
CA MET A 356 69.30 136.13 64.72
C MET A 356 69.21 136.94 66.01
N GLU A 357 70.25 137.68 66.39
CA GLU A 357 70.22 138.61 67.54
C GLU A 357 69.39 139.89 67.25
N GLU A 358 69.04 140.17 65.99
CA GLU A 358 68.15 141.27 65.59
C GLU A 358 66.68 140.85 65.59
N VAL A 359 66.38 139.57 65.34
CA VAL A 359 65.02 139.02 65.30
C VAL A 359 64.52 138.64 66.71
N GLU A 360 65.35 138.10 67.59
CA GLU A 360 64.96 137.88 69.00
C GLU A 360 64.68 139.19 69.75
N ARG A 361 65.29 140.32 69.34
CA ARG A 361 64.98 141.65 69.88
C ARG A 361 63.65 142.23 69.39
N ARG A 362 63.09 141.72 68.28
CA ARG A 362 61.81 142.16 67.70
C ARG A 362 60.63 141.27 68.04
N ILE A 363 60.85 140.01 68.44
CA ILE A 363 59.78 139.09 68.88
C ILE A 363 59.44 139.25 70.37
N GLY A 364 60.21 140.03 71.13
CA GLY A 364 59.79 140.54 72.44
C GLY A 364 58.73 141.66 72.41
N LYS A 365 58.06 141.90 71.27
CA LYS A 365 57.11 143.02 71.12
C LYS A 365 55.76 142.70 70.49
N ASP A 366 55.44 141.47 70.15
CA ASP A 366 54.08 141.07 69.77
C ASP A 366 53.85 139.59 70.16
N GLU A 367 52.72 139.34 70.82
CA GLU A 367 52.22 138.06 71.36
C GLU A 367 52.23 136.87 70.38
#